data_AF-A0A3P7PIB4-F1
#
_entry.id   AF-A0A3P7PIB4-F1
#
_cell.length_a   1.000
_cell.length_b   1.000
_cell.length_c   1.000
_cell.angle_alpha   90.00
_cell.angle_beta   90.00
_cell.angle_gamma   90.00
#
_symmetry.space_group_name_H-M   'P 1'
#
loop_
_entity.id
_entity.type
_entity.pdbx_description
1 polymer ?
#
loop_
_entity_poly.entity_id
_entity_poly.type
_entity_poly.pdbx_seq_one_letter_code
_entity_poly.pdbx_strand_id
1 'polypeptide(L)'
;MKPDFPDAFCNLAHCLQIICDWTDYDNRMKKLVAIVDDQLQRKRLPSVHPHHSMLYPLTHATRIAIAAKHAQLCIEKVSGLHLCFFTFCLCFASWHSF
;
A
#
# COMPACT_ATOMS: atom_id res chain seq x y z
N MET A 1 -17.62 -0.06 19.44
CA MET A 1 -17.05 -0.01 18.06
C MET A 1 -15.54 0.11 18.21
N LYS A 2 -14.73 -0.69 17.50
CA LYS A 2 -13.27 -0.67 17.69
C LYS A 2 -12.71 0.63 17.08
N PRO A 3 -12.15 1.57 17.87
CA PRO A 3 -11.75 2.90 17.37
C PRO A 3 -10.57 2.83 16.38
N ASP A 4 -9.73 1.79 16.52
CA ASP A 4 -8.57 1.55 15.68
C ASP A 4 -8.90 0.59 14.55
N PHE A 5 -9.45 1.13 13.47
CA PHE A 5 -9.69 0.36 12.24
C PHE A 5 -9.05 1.06 11.01
N PRO A 6 -7.77 0.78 10.74
CA PRO A 6 -7.00 1.39 9.64
C PRO A 6 -7.65 1.27 8.27
N ASP A 7 -8.22 0.10 7.95
CA ASP A 7 -8.83 -0.15 6.64
C ASP A 7 -10.04 0.74 6.39
N ALA A 8 -10.95 0.82 7.36
CA ALA A 8 -12.11 1.71 7.26
C ALA A 8 -11.69 3.18 7.18
N PHE A 9 -10.66 3.58 7.93
CA PHE A 9 -10.15 4.95 7.89
C PHE A 9 -9.57 5.31 6.51
N CYS A 10 -8.70 4.46 5.94
CA CYS A 10 -8.11 4.72 4.63
C CYS A 10 -9.15 4.70 3.50
N ASN A 11 -10.12 3.79 3.56
CA ASN A 11 -11.22 3.73 2.60
C ASN A 11 -12.12 4.97 2.71
N LEU A 12 -12.44 5.42 3.92
CA LEU A 12 -13.20 6.66 4.14
C LEU A 12 -12.43 7.88 3.63
N ALA A 13 -11.12 7.97 3.90
CA ALA A 13 -10.29 9.05 3.39
C ALA A 13 -10.29 9.10 1.86
N HIS A 14 -10.31 7.94 1.20
CA HIS A 14 -10.44 7.85 -0.25
C HIS A 14 -11.84 8.29 -0.73
N CYS A 15 -12.92 7.89 -0.06
CA CYS A 15 -14.27 8.37 -0.39
C CYS A 15 -14.39 9.90 -0.28
N LEU A 16 -13.85 10.49 0.78
CA LEU A 16 -13.82 11.96 0.97
C LEU A 16 -12.99 12.66 -0.12
N GLN A 17 -11.87 12.06 -0.53
CA GLN A 17 -11.05 12.54 -1.64
C GLN A 17 -11.84 12.58 -2.96
N ILE A 18 -12.66 11.55 -3.25
CA ILE A 18 -13.46 11.45 -4.49
C ILE A 18 -14.49 12.58 -4.58
N ILE A 19 -15.14 12.90 -3.47
CA ILE A 19 -16.20 13.93 -3.43
C ILE A 19 -15.68 15.34 -3.10
N CYS A 20 -14.36 15.52 -3.06
CA CYS A 20 -13.71 16.78 -2.69
C CYS A 20 -14.12 17.32 -1.30
N ASP A 21 -14.35 16.44 -0.32
CA ASP A 21 -14.56 16.86 1.06
C ASP A 21 -13.20 17.08 1.75
N TRP A 22 -12.84 18.35 1.92
CA TRP A 22 -11.57 18.79 2.51
C TRP A 22 -11.67 19.10 4.01
N THR A 23 -12.79 18.80 4.65
CA THR A 23 -12.95 18.98 6.10
C THR A 23 -11.82 18.26 6.84
N ASP A 24 -11.04 18.98 7.64
CA ASP A 24 -9.91 18.43 8.42
C ASP A 24 -8.84 17.68 7.58
N TYR A 25 -8.62 18.11 6.33
CA TYR A 25 -7.73 17.42 5.38
C TYR A 25 -6.30 17.23 5.92
N ASP A 26 -5.68 18.27 6.48
CA ASP A 26 -4.29 18.19 6.94
C ASP A 26 -4.10 17.16 8.06
N ASN A 27 -5.03 17.11 9.01
CA ASN A 27 -4.99 16.11 10.08
C ASN A 27 -5.28 14.71 9.55
N ARG A 28 -6.22 14.58 8.61
CA ARG A 28 -6.49 13.31 7.94
C ARG A 28 -5.25 12.78 7.22
N MET A 29 -4.50 13.64 6.52
CA MET A 29 -3.26 13.26 5.84
C MET A 29 -2.17 12.85 6.84
N LYS A 30 -1.95 13.61 7.92
CA LYS A 30 -0.99 13.24 8.98
C LYS A 30 -1.32 11.88 9.60
N LYS A 31 -2.60 11.63 9.89
CA LYS A 31 -3.07 10.35 10.45
C LYS A 31 -2.90 9.20 9.46
N LEU A 32 -3.17 9.43 8.17
CA LEU A 32 -2.96 8.42 7.12
C LEU A 32 -1.49 8.03 7.00
N VAL A 33 -0.57 9.00 7.00
CA VAL A 33 0.88 8.73 6.99
C VAL A 33 1.29 7.92 8.22
N ALA A 34 0.85 8.32 9.42
CA ALA A 34 1.14 7.60 10.65
C ALA A 34 0.63 6.14 10.65
N ILE A 35 -0.57 5.91 10.09
CA ILE A 35 -1.13 4.55 9.93
C ILE A 35 -0.24 3.70 9.02
N VAL A 36 0.16 4.25 7.87
CA VAL A 36 1.02 3.53 6.91
C VAL A 36 2.37 3.19 7.53
N ASP A 37 2.98 4.13 8.23
CA ASP A 37 4.27 3.93 8.89
C ASP A 37 4.20 2.84 9.97
N ASP A 38 3.17 2.87 10.84
CA ASP A 38 2.94 1.82 11.85
C ASP A 38 2.73 0.44 11.21
N GLN A 39 1.95 0.36 10.13
CA GLN A 39 1.71 -0.90 9.42
C GLN A 39 2.97 -1.47 8.77
N LEU A 40 3.77 -0.62 8.12
CA LEU A 40 5.04 -1.03 7.52
C LEU A 40 6.04 -1.49 8.58
N GLN A 41 6.16 -0.79 9.71
CA GLN A 41 7.00 -1.19 10.84
C GLN A 41 6.58 -2.54 11.42
N ARG A 42 5.27 -2.78 11.52
CA ARG A 42 4.70 -4.06 11.99
C ARG A 42 4.70 -5.15 10.90
N LYS A 43 5.29 -4.89 9.73
CA LYS A 43 5.31 -5.79 8.57
C LYS A 43 3.92 -6.24 8.10
N ARG A 44 2.88 -5.47 8.41
CA ARG A 44 1.51 -5.73 7.97
C ARG A 44 1.30 -5.20 6.55
N LEU A 45 0.28 -5.72 5.88
CA LEU A 45 -0.18 -5.14 4.62
C LEU A 45 -0.72 -3.72 4.89
N PRO A 46 -0.24 -2.69 4.20
CA PRO A 46 -0.76 -1.33 4.37
C PRO A 46 -2.22 -1.22 3.91
N SER A 47 -3.03 -0.47 4.67
CA SER A 47 -4.45 -0.19 4.33
C SER A 47 -4.61 0.74 3.12
N VAL A 48 -3.55 1.48 2.76
CA VAL A 48 -3.52 2.29 1.54
C VAL A 48 -3.14 1.41 0.36
N HIS A 49 -3.99 1.35 -0.66
CA HIS A 49 -3.69 0.63 -1.89
C HIS A 49 -2.58 1.31 -2.70
N PRO A 50 -1.75 0.54 -3.46
CA PRO A 50 -0.63 1.09 -4.24
C PRO A 50 -1.04 2.23 -5.18
N HIS A 51 -2.19 2.10 -5.87
CA HIS A 51 -2.69 3.11 -6.81
C HIS A 51 -3.22 4.38 -6.11
N HIS A 52 -3.70 4.28 -4.87
CA HIS A 52 -4.13 5.44 -4.07
C HIS A 52 -2.93 6.18 -3.46
N SER A 53 -1.80 5.49 -3.26
CA SER A 53 -0.62 6.06 -2.63
C SER A 53 -0.12 7.32 -3.35
N MET A 54 -0.42 7.48 -4.65
CA MET A 54 -0.06 8.66 -5.42
C MET A 54 -0.72 9.96 -4.93
N LEU A 55 -1.91 9.85 -4.33
CA LEU A 55 -2.78 10.96 -3.93
C LEU A 55 -2.41 11.58 -2.57
N TYR A 56 -1.62 10.89 -1.76
CA TYR A 56 -1.33 11.27 -0.38
C TYR A 56 0.12 11.78 -0.24
N PRO A 57 0.44 12.58 0.81
CA PRO A 57 1.78 13.12 1.03
C PRO A 57 2.73 12.05 1.63
N LEU A 58 2.87 10.92 0.95
CA LEU A 58 3.77 9.83 1.31
C LEU A 58 5.14 10.02 0.63
N THR A 59 6.22 9.59 1.27
CA THR A 59 7.55 9.58 0.65
C THR A 59 7.61 8.57 -0.51
N HIS A 60 8.52 8.77 -1.46
CA HIS A 60 8.71 7.79 -2.54
C HIS A 60 9.07 6.39 -2.03
N ALA A 61 9.92 6.31 -0.99
CA ALA A 61 10.28 5.05 -0.36
C ALA A 61 9.05 4.34 0.24
N THR A 62 8.17 5.09 0.91
CA THR A 62 6.91 4.56 1.47
C THR A 62 6.01 4.01 0.36
N ARG A 63 5.87 4.72 -0.77
CA ARG A 63 5.05 4.26 -1.92
C ARG A 63 5.57 2.95 -2.51
N ILE A 64 6.89 2.83 -2.66
CA ILE A 64 7.54 1.59 -3.11
C ILE A 64 7.28 0.45 -2.12
N ALA A 65 7.40 0.72 -0.81
CA ALA A 65 7.16 -0.28 0.23
C ALA A 65 5.70 -0.79 0.24
N ILE A 66 4.72 0.09 0.03
CA ILE A 66 3.31 -0.29 -0.11
C ILE A 66 3.12 -1.24 -1.29
N ALA A 67 3.67 -0.89 -2.46
CA ALA A 67 3.58 -1.72 -3.66
C ALA A 67 4.26 -3.08 -3.47
N ALA A 68 5.46 -3.09 -2.88
CA ALA A 68 6.21 -4.31 -2.58
C ALA A 68 5.43 -5.26 -1.66
N LYS A 69 4.76 -4.74 -0.63
CA LYS A 69 3.93 -5.55 0.29
C LYS A 69 2.73 -6.19 -0.41
N HIS A 70 2.08 -5.47 -1.31
CA HIS A 70 0.98 -6.02 -2.10
C HIS A 70 1.46 -7.08 -3.10
N ALA A 71 2.62 -6.86 -3.75
CA ALA A 71 3.23 -7.86 -4.63
C ALA A 71 3.63 -9.13 -3.85
N GLN A 72 4.18 -8.98 -2.65
CA GLN A 72 4.52 -10.09 -1.77
C GLN A 72 3.29 -10.97 -1.46
N LEU A 73 2.14 -10.37 -1.16
CA LEU A 73 0.90 -11.10 -0.91
C LEU A 73 0.47 -11.93 -2.13
N CYS A 74 0.65 -11.42 -3.35
CA CYS A 74 0.37 -12.17 -4.57
C CYS A 74 1.31 -13.38 -4.72
N ILE A 75 2.60 -13.20 -4.44
CA ILE A 75 3.59 -14.29 -4.49
C ILE A 75 3.19 -15.39 -3.51
N GLU A 76 2.89 -15.03 -2.24
CA GLU A 76 2.50 -15.99 -1.20
C GLU A 76 1.26 -16.81 -1.58
N LYS A 77 0.25 -16.17 -2.19
CA LYS A 77 -0.95 -16.86 -2.68
C LYS A 77 -0.65 -17.86 -3.80
N VAL A 78 0.27 -17.53 -4.69
CA VAL A 78 0.64 -18.38 -5.83
C VAL A 78 1.59 -19.51 -5.40
N SER A 79 2.47 -19.28 -4.42
CA SER A 79 3.37 -20.31 -3.88
C SER A 79 2.62 -21.53 -3.34
N GLY A 80 1.41 -21.34 -2.79
CA GLY A 80 0.56 -22.44 -2.29
C GLY A 80 -0.05 -23.32 -3.39
N LEU A 81 -0.03 -22.89 -4.66
CA LEU A 81 -0.61 -23.65 -5.77
C LEU A 81 0.34 -24.74 -6.33
N HIS A 82 1.57 -24.84 -5.81
CA HIS A 82 2.61 -25.77 -6.30
C HIS A 82 2.74 -25.78 -7.84
N LEU A 83 2.47 -24.66 -8.49
CA LEU A 83 2.67 -24.49 -9.92
C LEU A 83 4.18 -24.60 -10.16
N CYS A 84 4.60 -25.68 -10.83
CA CYS A 84 5.97 -25.81 -11.34
C CYS A 84 6.17 -24.68 -12.35
N PHE A 85 6.74 -23.56 -11.91
CA PHE A 85 6.96 -22.39 -12.76
C PHE A 85 7.99 -22.74 -13.84
N PHE A 86 7.50 -23.05 -15.04
CA PHE A 86 8.29 -22.87 -16.25
C PHE A 86 8.58 -21.37 -16.36
N THR A 87 9.82 -21.00 -16.01
CA THR A 87 10.55 -19.81 -16.45
C THR A 87 9.94 -18.44 -16.14
N PHE A 88 10.18 -17.93 -14.91
CA PHE A 88 10.22 -16.49 -14.62
C PHE A 88 11.68 -16.00 -14.46
N CYS A 89 12.57 -16.50 -15.30
CA CYS A 89 13.90 -15.92 -15.49
C CYS A 89 13.80 -15.05 -16.73
N LEU A 90 13.58 -13.73 -16.60
CA LEU A 90 14.00 -12.71 -17.59
C LEU A 90 13.63 -11.24 -17.26
N CYS A 91 12.66 -10.91 -16.39
CA CYS A 91 12.23 -9.51 -16.28
C CYS A 91 12.91 -8.66 -15.17
N PHE A 92 13.49 -9.27 -14.12
CA PHE A 92 14.13 -8.48 -13.04
C PHE A 92 15.59 -8.09 -13.32
N ALA A 93 16.25 -8.73 -14.28
CA ALA A 93 17.64 -8.43 -14.60
C ALA A 93 17.83 -7.19 -15.50
N SER A 94 16.75 -6.63 -16.07
CA SER A 94 16.87 -5.52 -17.03
C SER A 94 16.65 -4.12 -16.44
N TRP A 95 16.43 -3.99 -15.13
CA TRP A 95 16.21 -2.67 -14.49
C TRP A 95 17.43 -2.10 -13.75
N HIS A 96 18.60 -2.76 -13.89
CA HIS A 96 19.87 -2.26 -13.36
C HIS A 96 20.85 -1.85 -14.49
N SER A 97 20.29 -1.34 -15.58
CA SER A 97 21.01 -0.69 -16.68
C SER A 97 20.05 0.19 -17.46
N PHE A 98 19.63 1.32 -16.87
CA PHE A 98 19.37 2.60 -17.53
C PHE A 98 19.13 3.68 -16.46
#